data_AF-A0A0D9NJP1-F1
#
_entry.id   AF-A0A0D9NJP1-F1
#
_cell.length_a   1.000
_cell.length_b   1.000
_cell.length_c   1.000
_cell.angle_alpha   90.00
_cell.angle_beta   90.00
_cell.angle_gamma   90.00
#
_symmetry.space_group_name_H-M   'P 1'
#
loop_
_entity.id
_entity.type
_entity.pdbx_description
1 polymer ?
#
loop_
_entity_poly.entity_id
_entity_poly.type
_entity_poly.pdbx_seq_one_letter_code
_entity_poly.pdbx_strand_id
1 'polypeptide(L)'
;MPCNVDIATQEILKLAEEADPDGIRTMGVLTKPDLATEKATQDAVIDLVKGRRNNLKLGYCVVKNRSADDDTSSMSDRLAAEQAFFMAPPWSSVADRCGVPSLQLRLRELLMEISKC
;
A
#
# COMPACT_ATOMS: atom_id res chain seq x y z
N MET A 1 7.09 0.10 -1.96
CA MET A 1 7.94 -0.23 -0.80
C MET A 1 7.52 -1.58 -0.26
N PRO A 2 8.41 -2.56 -0.08
CA PRO A 2 8.01 -3.85 0.46
C PRO A 2 7.63 -3.75 1.95
N CYS A 3 6.64 -4.52 2.41
CA CYS A 3 6.12 -4.50 3.78
C CYS A 3 7.04 -5.17 4.80
N ASN A 4 7.99 -6.01 4.36
CA ASN A 4 8.86 -6.81 5.23
C ASN A 4 10.15 -6.11 5.65
N VAL A 5 10.33 -4.84 5.29
CA VAL A 5 11.49 -4.04 5.70
C VAL A 5 11.01 -2.83 6.49
N ASP A 6 11.83 -2.34 7.42
CA ASP A 6 11.50 -1.18 8.23
C ASP A 6 11.26 0.05 7.34
N ILE A 7 10.00 0.48 7.31
CA ILE A 7 9.53 1.57 6.46
C ILE A 7 10.26 2.88 6.80
N ALA A 8 10.58 3.13 8.06
CA ALA A 8 11.24 4.36 8.50
C ALA A 8 12.70 4.48 8.00
N THR A 9 13.31 3.37 7.60
CA THR A 9 14.71 3.32 7.15
C THR A 9 14.86 3.34 5.64
N GLN A 10 13.77 3.32 4.87
CA GLN A 10 13.85 3.22 3.42
C GLN A 10 14.37 4.52 2.79
N GLU A 11 15.48 4.41 2.05
CA GLU A 11 16.07 5.54 1.30
C GLU A 11 15.08 6.19 0.34
N ILE A 12 14.14 5.41 -0.21
CA ILE A 12 13.12 5.93 -1.12
C ILE A 12 12.20 6.97 -0.48
N LEU A 13 11.95 6.90 0.83
CA LEU A 13 11.18 7.94 1.53
C LEU A 13 11.99 9.22 1.68
N LYS A 14 13.30 9.12 1.92
CA LYS A 14 14.20 10.29 1.96
C LYS A 14 14.25 10.97 0.61
N LEU A 15 14.40 10.20 -0.48
CA LEU A 15 14.37 10.74 -1.84
C LEU A 15 13.02 11.38 -2.17
N ALA A 16 11.92 10.80 -1.71
CA ALA A 16 10.60 11.39 -1.89
C ALA A 16 10.44 12.68 -1.08
N GLU A 17 10.94 12.73 0.16
CA GLU A 17 10.92 13.91 1.02
C GLU A 17 11.80 15.05 0.49
N GLU A 18 12.96 14.74 -0.10
CA GLU A 18 13.81 15.74 -0.78
C GLU A 18 13.07 16.41 -1.95
N ALA A 19 12.24 15.65 -2.68
CA ALA A 19 11.46 16.17 -3.79
C ALA A 19 10.15 16.83 -3.33
N ASP A 20 9.50 16.30 -2.30
CA ASP A 20 8.20 16.71 -1.76
C ASP A 20 8.25 16.81 -0.22
N PRO A 21 8.88 17.86 0.33
CA PRO A 21 9.11 17.98 1.78
C PRO A 21 7.82 18.02 2.60
N ASP A 22 6.74 18.58 2.04
CA ASP A 22 5.44 18.66 2.71
C ASP A 22 4.59 17.39 2.53
N GLY A 23 5.07 16.43 1.70
CA GLY A 23 4.39 15.18 1.39
C GLY A 23 3.03 15.35 0.73
N ILE A 24 2.77 16.49 0.09
CA ILE A 24 1.44 16.86 -0.43
C ILE A 24 1.08 16.14 -1.73
N ARG A 25 2.08 15.72 -2.50
CA ARG A 25 1.92 15.14 -3.85
C ARG A 25 2.47 13.72 -3.96
N THR A 26 2.92 13.15 -2.84
CA THR A 26 3.47 11.80 -2.76
C THR A 26 2.49 10.86 -2.07
N MET A 27 2.25 9.69 -2.68
CA MET A 27 1.44 8.62 -2.11
C MET A 27 2.30 7.37 -1.95
N GLY A 28 2.22 6.71 -0.80
CA GLY A 28 2.97 5.50 -0.53
C GLY A 28 2.21 4.24 -0.97
N VAL A 29 2.89 3.36 -1.68
CA VAL A 29 2.36 2.03 -2.03
C VAL A 29 3.24 0.95 -1.40
N LEU A 30 2.62 0.17 -0.52
CA LEU A 30 3.24 -0.94 0.19
C LEU A 30 2.95 -2.25 -0.55
N THR A 31 3.97 -3.10 -0.72
CA THR A 31 3.90 -4.33 -1.52
C THR A 31 4.39 -5.54 -0.75
N LYS A 32 4.06 -6.75 -1.22
CA LYS A 32 4.44 -8.03 -0.59
C LYS A 32 4.02 -8.13 0.90
N PRO A 33 2.74 -7.86 1.24
CA PRO A 33 2.26 -7.97 2.62
C PRO A 33 2.33 -9.39 3.18
N ASP A 34 2.41 -10.39 2.31
CA ASP A 34 2.61 -11.81 2.63
C ASP A 34 3.99 -12.11 3.24
N LEU A 35 5.01 -11.30 2.95
CA LEU A 35 6.35 -11.45 3.54
C LEU A 35 6.46 -10.79 4.93
N ALA A 36 5.51 -9.95 5.31
CA ALA A 36 5.45 -9.38 6.65
C ALA A 36 4.78 -10.39 7.59
N THR A 37 5.53 -11.41 7.99
CA THR A 37 5.01 -12.52 8.84
C THR A 37 4.95 -12.14 10.32
N GLU A 38 5.80 -11.22 10.76
CA GLU A 38 5.85 -10.76 12.15
C GLU A 38 4.68 -9.82 12.46
N LYS A 39 3.96 -10.10 13.55
CA LYS A 39 2.82 -9.28 13.98
C LYS A 39 3.20 -7.81 14.19
N ALA A 40 4.36 -7.53 14.79
CA ALA A 40 4.83 -6.17 15.00
C ALA A 40 4.99 -5.40 13.67
N THR A 41 5.49 -6.07 12.64
CA THR A 41 5.65 -5.51 11.28
C THR A 41 4.29 -5.26 10.62
N GLN A 42 3.35 -6.20 10.74
CA GLN A 42 1.98 -6.02 10.25
C GLN A 42 1.27 -4.85 10.96
N ASP A 43 1.40 -4.76 12.29
CA ASP A 43 0.81 -3.68 13.10
C ASP A 43 1.40 -2.31 12.71
N ALA A 44 2.73 -2.25 12.47
CA ALA A 44 3.39 -1.02 12.01
C ALA A 44 2.89 -0.57 10.63
N VAL A 45 2.71 -1.52 9.69
CA VAL A 45 2.13 -1.24 8.37
C VAL A 45 0.70 -0.72 8.50
N ILE A 46 -0.13 -1.36 9.34
CA ILE A 46 -1.52 -0.95 9.56
C ILE A 46 -1.60 0.44 10.18
N ASP A 47 -0.73 0.76 11.14
CA ASP A 47 -0.65 2.08 11.74
C ASP A 47 -0.30 3.18 10.74
N LEU A 48 0.61 2.87 9.81
CA LEU A 48 0.97 3.77 8.72
C LEU A 48 -0.20 4.00 7.77
N VAL A 49 -0.90 2.93 7.37
CA VAL A 49 -2.08 3.00 6.50
C VAL A 49 -3.23 3.77 7.15
N LYS A 50 -3.42 3.63 8.47
CA LYS A 50 -4.40 4.40 9.27
C LYS A 50 -4.01 5.86 9.48
N GLY A 51 -2.84 6.29 9.01
CA GLY A 51 -2.40 7.67 9.12
C GLY A 51 -1.74 8.05 10.46
N ARG A 52 -1.47 7.09 11.36
CA ARG A 52 -0.95 7.38 12.72
C ARG A 52 0.51 7.85 12.73
N ARG A 53 1.28 7.56 11.67
CA ARG A 53 2.68 7.96 11.48
C ARG A 53 2.93 8.48 10.05
N ASN A 54 2.07 9.36 9.58
CA ASN A 54 1.99 9.66 8.16
C ASN A 54 2.54 11.04 7.79
N ASN A 55 3.68 11.05 7.12
CA ASN A 55 4.26 12.25 6.51
C ASN A 55 3.65 12.55 5.12
N LEU A 56 2.96 11.59 4.49
CA LEU A 56 2.40 11.71 3.15
C LEU A 56 0.91 12.06 3.18
N LYS A 57 0.53 13.25 2.73
CA LYS A 57 -0.88 13.73 2.79
C LYS A 57 -1.83 12.88 1.94
N LEU A 58 -1.34 12.25 0.87
CA LEU A 58 -2.14 11.34 0.03
C LEU A 58 -2.35 9.96 0.70
N GLY A 59 -1.57 9.67 1.74
CA GLY A 59 -1.62 8.46 2.55
C GLY A 59 -0.92 7.26 1.92
N TYR A 60 -1.23 6.08 2.47
CA TYR A 60 -0.67 4.81 2.03
C TYR A 60 -1.75 3.84 1.54
N CYS A 61 -1.37 2.96 0.62
CA CYS A 61 -2.16 1.79 0.18
C CYS A 61 -1.29 0.53 0.23
N VAL A 62 -1.90 -0.63 0.40
CA VAL A 62 -1.20 -1.93 0.40
C VAL A 62 -1.72 -2.80 -0.73
N VAL A 63 -0.83 -3.40 -1.51
CA VAL A 63 -1.19 -4.32 -2.61
C VAL A 63 -0.43 -5.62 -2.51
N LYS A 64 -1.08 -6.73 -2.88
CA LYS A 64 -0.46 -8.04 -2.97
C LYS A 64 -0.25 -8.38 -4.44
N ASN A 65 1.00 -8.22 -4.88
CA ASN A 65 1.40 -8.54 -6.24
C ASN A 65 1.58 -10.06 -6.41
N ARG A 66 1.66 -10.48 -7.68
CA ARG A 66 1.98 -11.85 -8.09
C ARG A 66 3.28 -12.33 -7.44
N SER A 67 3.28 -13.57 -6.94
CA SER A 67 4.49 -14.25 -6.48
C SER A 67 5.45 -14.51 -7.63
N ALA A 68 6.75 -14.62 -7.35
CA ALA A 68 7.74 -14.93 -8.37
C ALA A 68 7.50 -16.29 -9.03
N ASP A 69 6.93 -17.24 -8.28
CA ASP A 69 6.70 -18.62 -8.70
C ASP A 69 5.31 -18.86 -9.34
N ASP A 70 4.47 -17.82 -9.46
CA ASP A 70 3.13 -17.91 -10.04
C ASP A 70 3.13 -17.47 -11.52
N ASP A 71 3.38 -18.42 -12.42
CA ASP A 71 3.37 -18.17 -13.87
C ASP A 71 2.04 -18.48 -14.56
N THR A 72 1.13 -19.20 -13.90
CA THR A 72 -0.06 -19.78 -14.55
C THR A 72 -1.37 -19.11 -14.17
N SER A 73 -1.44 -18.37 -13.05
CA SER A 73 -2.71 -17.79 -12.60
C SER A 73 -3.21 -16.68 -13.53
N SER A 74 -4.52 -16.65 -13.79
CA SER A 74 -5.14 -15.59 -14.56
C SER A 74 -5.22 -14.27 -13.75
N MET A 75 -5.51 -13.16 -14.43
CA MET A 75 -5.74 -11.88 -13.75
C MET A 75 -6.91 -11.92 -12.76
N SER A 76 -7.99 -12.66 -13.09
CA SER A 76 -9.13 -12.84 -12.20
C SER A 76 -8.80 -13.65 -10.96
N ASP A 77 -8.00 -14.72 -11.11
CA ASP A 77 -7.59 -15.56 -9.98
C ASP A 77 -6.73 -14.75 -9.00
N ARG A 78 -5.82 -13.93 -9.54
CA ARG A 78 -4.97 -13.05 -8.73
C ARG A 78 -5.78 -12.03 -7.95
N LEU A 79 -6.79 -11.43 -8.59
CA LEU A 79 -7.66 -10.46 -7.92
C LEU A 79 -8.48 -11.11 -6.81
N ALA A 80 -9.03 -12.31 -7.06
CA ALA A 80 -9.77 -13.07 -6.05
C ALA A 80 -8.87 -13.49 -4.87
N ALA A 81 -7.64 -13.93 -5.15
CA ALA A 81 -6.66 -14.29 -4.13
C ALA A 81 -6.20 -13.07 -3.29
N GLU A 82 -6.02 -11.92 -3.93
CA GLU A 82 -5.72 -10.66 -3.25
C GLU A 82 -6.88 -10.25 -2.33
N GLN A 83 -8.11 -10.30 -2.83
CA GLN A 83 -9.30 -9.99 -2.05
C GLN A 83 -9.43 -10.93 -0.83
N ALA A 84 -9.29 -12.24 -1.05
CA ALA A 84 -9.35 -13.22 0.03
C ALA A 84 -8.25 -12.97 1.10
N PHE A 85 -7.04 -12.60 0.67
CA PHE A 85 -5.94 -12.27 1.59
C PHE A 85 -6.26 -11.06 2.46
N PHE A 86 -6.78 -9.97 1.88
CA PHE A 86 -7.07 -8.74 2.63
C PHE A 86 -8.36 -8.79 3.46
N MET A 87 -9.24 -9.76 3.22
CA MET A 87 -10.40 -10.02 4.08
C MET A 87 -10.03 -10.71 5.41
N ALA A 88 -8.82 -11.25 5.54
CA ALA A 88 -8.34 -11.85 6.78
C ALA A 88 -7.69 -10.82 7.72
N PRO A 89 -7.75 -11.02 9.05
CA PRO A 89 -6.96 -10.24 9.99
C PRO A 89 -5.44 -10.37 9.73
N PRO A 90 -4.64 -9.32 10.00
CA PRO A 90 -5.06 -8.02 10.54
C PRO A 90 -5.50 -7.00 9.47
N TRP A 91 -5.35 -7.35 8.19
CA TRP A 91 -5.59 -6.47 7.04
C TRP A 91 -7.04 -6.03 6.86
N SER A 92 -8.00 -6.87 7.29
CA SER A 92 -9.42 -6.56 7.22
C SER A 92 -9.82 -5.25 7.91
N SER A 93 -9.01 -4.78 8.87
CA SER A 93 -9.22 -3.50 9.55
C SER A 93 -8.87 -2.25 8.72
N VAL A 94 -8.27 -2.43 7.54
CA VAL A 94 -7.86 -1.38 6.59
C VAL A 94 -8.19 -1.76 5.15
N ALA A 95 -9.23 -2.57 4.96
CA ALA A 95 -9.60 -3.14 3.66
C ALA A 95 -9.86 -2.08 2.57
N ASP A 96 -10.33 -0.89 2.94
CA ASP A 96 -10.55 0.27 2.05
C ASP A 96 -9.27 0.86 1.48
N ARG A 97 -8.10 0.53 2.05
CA ARG A 97 -6.77 0.95 1.60
C ARG A 97 -5.94 -0.23 1.08
N CYS A 98 -6.55 -1.42 0.98
CA CYS A 98 -5.90 -2.63 0.55
C CYS A 98 -6.44 -3.13 -0.78
N GLY A 99 -5.55 -3.68 -1.60
CA GLY A 99 -5.85 -4.27 -2.89
C GLY A 99 -5.77 -3.31 -4.07
N VAL A 100 -5.58 -3.89 -5.25
CA VAL A 100 -5.54 -3.17 -6.53
C VAL A 100 -6.82 -2.37 -6.79
N PRO A 101 -8.04 -2.85 -6.49
CA PRO A 101 -9.25 -2.05 -6.68
C PRO A 101 -9.26 -0.75 -5.87
N SER A 102 -8.86 -0.82 -4.60
CA SER A 102 -8.79 0.33 -3.70
C SER A 102 -7.73 1.33 -4.16
N LEU A 103 -6.57 0.83 -4.61
CA LEU A 103 -5.52 1.68 -5.19
C LEU A 103 -5.98 2.37 -6.48
N GLN A 104 -6.67 1.66 -7.37
CA GLN A 104 -7.21 2.23 -8.62
C GLN A 104 -8.24 3.32 -8.36
N LEU A 105 -9.16 3.09 -7.41
CA LEU A 105 -10.14 4.08 -7.01
C LEU A 105 -9.45 5.34 -6.48
N ARG A 106 -8.49 5.18 -5.57
CA ARG A 106 -7.76 6.29 -4.98
C ARG A 106 -6.97 7.09 -6.01
N LEU A 107 -6.26 6.42 -6.92
CA LEU A 107 -5.53 7.08 -8.01
C LEU A 107 -6.49 7.84 -8.93
N ARG A 108 -7.65 7.27 -9.24
CA ARG A 108 -8.66 7.94 -10.07
C ARG A 108 -9.18 9.22 -9.41
N GLU A 109 -9.50 9.17 -8.11
CA GLU A 109 -9.92 10.35 -7.35
C GLU A 109 -8.87 11.46 -7.40
N LEU A 110 -7.62 11.11 -7.09
CA LEU A 110 -6.50 12.06 -7.09
C LEU A 110 -6.28 12.67 -8.49
N LEU A 111 -6.34 11.87 -9.55
CA LEU A 111 -6.22 12.36 -10.92
C LEU A 111 -7.37 13.31 -11.29
N MET A 112 -8.60 13.00 -10.86
CA MET A 112 -9.75 13.87 -11.11
C MET A 112 -9.67 15.18 -10.31
N GLU A 113 -9.14 15.15 -9.09
CA GLU A 113 -8.89 16.37 -8.29
C GLU A 113 -7.87 17.28 -8.97
N ILE A 114 -6.78 16.71 -9.49
CA ILE A 114 -5.72 17.47 -10.18
C ILE A 114 -6.21 18.02 -11.54
N SER A 115 -7.05 17.27 -12.26
CA SER A 115 -7.53 17.63 -13.60
C SER A 115 -8.66 18.68 -13.60
N LYS A 116 -9.18 19.07 -12.43
CA LYS A 116 -10.23 20.09 -12.29
C LYS A 116 -9.69 21.53 -12.21
N CYS A 117 -8.38 21.72 -12.42
CA CYS A 117 -7.75 23.03 -12.59
C CYS A 117 -7.86 23.54 -14.02
#